data_AF-A0A2V3JCP5-F1
#
_entry.id   AF-A0A2V3JCP5-F1
#
_cell.length_a   1.000
_cell.length_b   1.000
_cell.length_c   1.000
_cell.angle_alpha   90.00
_cell.angle_beta   90.00
_cell.angle_gamma   90.00
#
_symmetry.space_group_name_H-M   'P 1'
#
loop_
_entity.id
_entity.type
_entity.pdbx_description
1 polymer ?
#
loop_
_entity_poly.entity_id
_entity_poly.type
_entity_poly.pdbx_seq_one_letter_code
_entity_poly.pdbx_strand_id
1 'polypeptide(L)'
;MLWREKELLELLKGGKLNTSEVVKRANMSKATALKYLEGLKGRGLITCEKVGPTKLWSLVGEEGDAKFEHQDRILEYIQIDREIFRLLDEFESVTGKKLEVTIDQNGIHLQTREKRC
;
A
#
# COMPACT_ATOMS: atom_id res chain seq x y z
N MET A 1 -0.88 -21.73 8.68
CA MET A 1 -0.15 -20.75 7.87
C MET A 1 1.30 -20.74 8.31
N LEU A 2 2.24 -20.91 7.39
CA LEU A 2 3.69 -20.97 7.65
C LEU A 2 4.24 -19.56 7.92
N TRP A 3 5.37 -19.46 8.64
CA TRP A 3 5.99 -18.15 8.95
C TRP A 3 6.41 -17.39 7.68
N ARG A 4 6.87 -18.11 6.65
CA ARG A 4 7.16 -17.56 5.32
C ARG A 4 5.94 -16.98 4.61
N GLU A 5 4.77 -17.60 4.78
CA GLU A 5 3.52 -17.08 4.20
C GLU A 5 3.09 -15.79 4.90
N LYS A 6 3.31 -15.70 6.22
CA LYS A 6 3.06 -14.46 6.98
C LYS A 6 3.98 -13.33 6.54
N GLU A 7 5.28 -13.63 6.36
CA GLU A 7 6.27 -12.67 5.84
C GLU A 7 5.84 -12.08 4.49
N LEU A 8 5.33 -12.90 3.57
CA LEU A 8 4.83 -12.43 2.27
C LEU A 8 3.57 -11.55 2.40
N LEU A 9 2.65 -11.87 3.31
CA LEU A 9 1.47 -11.04 3.56
C LEU A 9 1.87 -9.67 4.11
N GLU A 10 2.82 -9.61 5.04
CA GLU A 10 3.34 -8.33 5.57
C GLU A 10 4.00 -7.49 4.49
N LEU A 11 4.79 -8.11 3.60
CA LEU A 11 5.40 -7.40 2.47
C LEU A 11 4.35 -6.79 1.52
N LEU A 12 3.25 -7.50 1.29
CA LEU A 12 2.18 -7.05 0.39
C LEU A 12 1.24 -6.03 1.01
N LYS A 13 1.29 -5.79 2.34
CA LYS A 13 0.63 -4.62 2.96
C LYS A 13 1.25 -3.29 2.51
N GLY A 14 2.48 -3.32 1.99
CA GLY A 14 3.15 -2.17 1.39
C GLY A 14 2.70 -1.90 -0.05
N GLY A 15 1.65 -2.58 -0.52
CA GLY A 15 1.10 -2.43 -1.87
C GLY A 15 1.56 -3.53 -2.84
N LYS A 16 1.30 -3.27 -4.11
CA LYS A 16 1.45 -4.25 -5.19
C LYS A 16 2.92 -4.47 -5.54
N LEU A 17 3.35 -5.73 -5.60
CA LEU A 17 4.73 -6.10 -5.91
C LEU A 17 4.80 -7.06 -7.07
N ASN A 18 5.81 -6.89 -7.93
CA ASN A 18 6.13 -7.90 -8.92
C ASN A 18 6.89 -9.08 -8.30
N THR A 19 6.93 -10.21 -9.01
CA THR A 19 7.56 -11.45 -8.49
C THR A 19 9.04 -11.25 -8.14
N SER A 20 9.80 -10.44 -8.89
CA SER A 20 11.22 -10.20 -8.63
C SER A 20 11.42 -9.36 -7.37
N GLU A 21 10.54 -8.39 -7.11
CA GLU A 21 10.57 -7.59 -5.87
C GLU A 21 10.25 -8.44 -4.66
N VAL A 22 9.25 -9.33 -4.74
CA VAL A 22 8.93 -10.26 -3.66
C VAL A 22 10.12 -11.16 -3.35
N VAL A 23 10.75 -11.75 -4.37
CA VAL A 23 11.94 -12.60 -4.24
C VAL A 23 13.09 -11.85 -3.55
N LYS A 24 13.35 -10.60 -3.97
CA LYS A 24 14.40 -9.76 -3.41
C LYS A 24 14.13 -9.39 -1.95
N ARG A 25 12.90 -8.93 -1.63
CA ARG A 25 12.54 -8.44 -0.29
C ARG A 25 12.39 -9.57 0.72
N ALA A 26 11.82 -10.71 0.32
CA ALA A 26 11.64 -11.88 1.19
C ALA A 26 12.88 -12.79 1.27
N ASN A 27 13.95 -12.42 0.55
CA ASN A 27 15.22 -13.15 0.49
C ASN A 27 15.02 -14.68 0.31
N MET A 28 14.36 -15.07 -0.78
CA MET A 28 14.07 -16.47 -1.10
C MET A 28 14.15 -16.74 -2.59
N SER A 29 14.23 -18.00 -3.00
CA SER A 29 14.26 -18.35 -4.42
C SER A 29 12.92 -18.04 -5.11
N LYS A 30 12.98 -17.78 -6.42
CA LYS A 30 11.78 -17.54 -7.24
C LYS A 30 10.76 -18.69 -7.18
N ALA A 31 11.25 -19.93 -7.22
CA ALA A 31 10.38 -21.10 -7.13
C ALA A 31 9.66 -21.18 -5.77
N THR A 32 10.38 -20.90 -4.68
CA THR A 32 9.81 -20.89 -3.33
C THR A 32 8.79 -19.76 -3.15
N ALA A 33 9.11 -18.54 -3.61
CA ALA A 33 8.19 -17.41 -3.55
C ALA A 33 6.88 -17.71 -4.30
N LEU A 34 6.98 -18.20 -5.53
CA LEU A 34 5.80 -18.56 -6.32
C LEU A 34 4.97 -19.67 -5.68
N LYS A 35 5.61 -20.70 -5.09
CA LYS A 35 4.90 -21.75 -4.37
C LYS A 35 4.03 -21.18 -3.24
N TYR A 36 4.58 -20.27 -2.44
CA TYR A 36 3.83 -19.66 -1.34
C TYR A 36 2.77 -18.67 -1.82
N LEU A 37 3.09 -17.85 -2.82
CA LEU A 37 2.15 -16.89 -3.40
C LEU A 37 0.94 -17.58 -4.05
N GLU A 38 1.16 -18.62 -4.85
CA GLU A 38 0.06 -19.40 -5.44
C GLU A 38 -0.78 -20.11 -4.35
N GLY A 39 -0.14 -20.58 -3.27
CA GLY A 39 -0.84 -21.14 -2.11
C GLY A 39 -1.69 -20.11 -1.35
N LEU A 40 -1.18 -18.88 -1.17
CA LEU A 40 -1.91 -17.76 -0.57
C LEU A 40 -3.08 -17.31 -1.46
N LYS A 41 -2.85 -17.24 -2.78
CA LYS A 41 -3.87 -16.92 -3.78
C LYS A 41 -4.98 -17.97 -3.81
N GLY A 42 -4.63 -19.26 -3.75
CA GLY A 42 -5.60 -20.36 -3.68
C GLY A 42 -6.49 -20.32 -2.43
N ARG A 43 -6.05 -19.63 -1.37
CA ARG A 43 -6.83 -19.38 -0.15
C ARG A 43 -7.56 -18.04 -0.16
N GLY A 44 -7.49 -17.27 -1.25
CA GLY A 44 -8.17 -15.98 -1.37
C GLY A 44 -7.58 -14.87 -0.49
N LEU A 45 -6.31 -14.96 -0.10
CA LEU A 45 -5.65 -13.94 0.74
C LEU A 45 -4.92 -12.88 -0.08
N ILE A 46 -4.50 -13.24 -1.29
CA ILE A 46 -3.86 -12.33 -2.24
C ILE A 46 -4.44 -12.53 -3.65
N THR A 47 -4.34 -11.51 -4.50
CA THR A 47 -4.63 -11.60 -5.93
C THR A 47 -3.35 -11.60 -6.75
N CYS A 48 -3.48 -11.99 -8.02
CA CYS A 48 -2.40 -11.86 -9.00
C CYS A 48 -2.95 -11.36 -10.32
N GLU A 49 -2.50 -10.17 -10.70
CA GLU A 49 -2.76 -9.59 -12.02
C GLU A 49 -1.58 -9.88 -12.96
N LYS A 50 -1.88 -10.13 -14.23
CA LYS A 50 -0.86 -10.22 -15.29
C LYS A 50 -0.86 -8.94 -16.11
N VAL A 51 0.25 -8.22 -16.08
CA VAL A 51 0.51 -7.06 -16.95
C VAL A 51 1.62 -7.45 -17.92
N GLY A 52 1.23 -7.84 -19.14
CA GLY A 52 2.14 -8.44 -20.11
C GLY A 52 2.79 -9.73 -19.55
N PRO A 53 4.13 -9.87 -19.57
CA PRO A 53 4.82 -11.02 -19.00
C PRO A 53 4.95 -10.97 -17.47
N THR A 54 4.56 -9.86 -16.83
CA THR A 54 4.79 -9.60 -15.40
C THR A 54 3.59 -10.04 -14.57
N LYS A 55 3.84 -10.82 -13.51
CA LYS A 55 2.87 -11.09 -12.45
C LYS A 55 3.03 -10.05 -11.33
N LEU A 56 1.94 -9.34 -11.04
CA LEU A 56 1.81 -8.40 -9.94
C LEU A 56 0.93 -9.02 -8.86
N TRP A 57 1.38 -8.95 -7.60
CA TRP A 57 0.75 -9.56 -6.44
C TRP A 57 0.30 -8.47 -5.46
N SER A 58 -0.87 -8.60 -4.87
CA SER A 58 -1.40 -7.68 -3.85
C SER A 58 -2.38 -8.40 -2.92
N LEU A 59 -2.72 -7.82 -1.78
CA LEU A 59 -3.75 -8.35 -0.89
C LEU A 59 -5.13 -8.29 -1.56
N VAL A 60 -6.01 -9.27 -1.27
CA VAL A 60 -7.41 -9.19 -1.71
C VAL A 60 -8.09 -8.00 -1.03
N GLY A 61 -8.77 -7.15 -1.81
CA GLY A 61 -9.41 -5.94 -1.32
C GLY A 61 -8.56 -4.67 -1.43
N GLU A 62 -7.27 -4.78 -1.78
CA GLU A 62 -6.44 -3.65 -2.22
C GLU A 62 -6.58 -3.40 -3.74
N GLU A 63 -7.83 -3.33 -4.21
CA GLU A 63 -8.15 -2.82 -5.55
C GLU A 63 -8.33 -1.30 -5.45
N GLY A 64 -7.21 -0.57 -5.44
CA GLY A 64 -7.19 0.88 -5.38
C GLY A 64 -5.97 1.46 -6.08
N ASP A 65 -6.17 1.82 -7.35
CA ASP A 65 -5.42 2.81 -8.11
C ASP A 65 -3.91 2.59 -8.36
N ALA A 66 -3.64 2.13 -9.57
CA ALA A 66 -2.37 2.28 -10.29
C ALA A 66 -2.02 3.76 -10.57
N LYS A 67 -1.88 4.60 -9.53
CA LYS A 67 -1.54 6.02 -9.65
C LYS A 67 -0.60 6.57 -8.56
N PHE A 68 0.32 5.80 -7.99
CA PHE A 68 1.28 6.38 -7.01
C PHE A 68 2.72 5.84 -7.11
N GLU A 69 3.21 5.50 -8.31
CA GLU A 69 4.58 4.95 -8.48
C GLU A 69 5.75 5.94 -8.26
N HIS A 70 5.53 7.16 -7.75
CA HIS A 70 6.63 8.12 -7.46
C HIS A 70 6.63 8.73 -6.05
N GLN A 71 5.67 8.40 -5.17
CA GLN A 71 5.60 8.98 -3.82
C GLN A 71 6.15 8.07 -2.70
N ASP A 72 6.29 6.76 -2.93
CA ASP A 72 6.60 5.81 -1.85
C ASP A 72 8.00 5.90 -1.25
N ARG A 73 8.99 6.43 -1.98
CA ARG A 73 10.34 6.63 -1.39
C ARG A 73 10.37 7.73 -0.34
N ILE A 74 9.43 8.68 -0.37
CA ILE A 74 9.35 9.78 0.60
C ILE A 74 8.61 9.29 1.87
N LEU A 75 7.60 8.44 1.70
CA LEU A 75 6.82 7.89 2.82
C LEU A 75 7.65 7.00 3.77
N GLU A 76 8.75 6.39 3.30
CA GLU A 76 9.71 5.68 4.17
C GLU A 76 10.41 6.59 5.19
N TYR A 77 10.48 7.91 4.93
CA TYR A 77 11.11 8.90 5.82
C TYR A 77 10.10 9.69 6.66
N ILE A 78 8.80 9.55 6.39
CA ILE A 78 7.75 10.30 7.08
C ILE A 78 6.91 9.33 7.90
N GLN A 79 7.20 9.23 9.20
CA GLN A 79 6.28 8.60 10.15
C GLN A 79 5.15 9.57 10.47
N ILE A 80 4.01 9.40 9.78
CA ILE A 80 2.76 10.05 10.15
C ILE A 80 2.01 9.11 11.11
N ASP A 81 1.75 9.58 12.33
CA ASP A 81 0.95 8.84 13.31
C ASP A 81 -0.45 8.55 12.74
N ARG A 82 -0.95 7.32 12.93
CA ARG A 82 -2.30 6.94 12.50
C ARG A 82 -3.39 7.79 13.11
N GLU A 83 -3.17 8.33 14.31
CA GLU A 83 -4.12 9.22 14.96
C GLU A 83 -4.29 10.53 14.19
N ILE A 84 -3.26 10.99 13.45
CA ILE A 84 -3.38 12.17 12.57
C ILE A 84 -4.40 11.91 11.48
N PHE A 85 -4.37 10.73 10.83
CA PHE A 85 -5.36 10.39 9.80
C PHE A 85 -6.78 10.34 10.36
N ARG A 86 -6.97 9.81 11.58
CA ARG A 86 -8.30 9.84 12.24
C ARG A 86 -8.80 11.26 12.48
N LEU A 87 -7.93 12.16 12.93
CA LEU A 87 -8.31 13.57 13.16
C LEU A 87 -8.68 14.28 11.85
N LEU A 88 -8.00 13.96 10.74
CA LEU A 88 -8.34 14.48 9.43
C LEU A 88 -9.72 13.99 8.97
N ASP A 89 -9.99 12.68 9.11
CA ASP A 89 -11.28 12.10 8.76
C ASP A 89 -12.43 12.68 9.60
N GLU A 90 -12.20 12.85 10.91
CA GLU A 90 -13.17 13.47 11.82
C GLU A 90 -13.47 14.92 11.39
N PHE A 91 -12.44 15.71 11.10
CA PHE A 91 -12.59 17.08 10.62
C PHE A 91 -13.43 17.13 9.35
N GLU A 92 -13.17 16.26 8.37
CA GLU A 92 -13.94 16.24 7.13
C GLU A 92 -15.40 15.85 7.36
N SER A 93 -15.64 14.88 8.25
CA SER A 93 -16.99 14.42 8.59
C SER A 93 -17.82 15.49 9.31
N VAL A 94 -17.20 16.27 10.19
CA VAL A 94 -17.88 17.32 10.96
C VAL A 94 -18.12 18.57 10.11
N THR A 95 -17.14 18.95 9.30
CA THR A 95 -17.17 20.24 8.59
C THR A 95 -17.72 20.14 7.17
N GLY A 96 -17.78 18.94 6.59
CA GLY A 96 -18.12 18.74 5.19
C GLY A 96 -17.05 19.28 4.22
N LYS A 97 -15.88 19.70 4.72
CA LYS A 97 -14.80 20.27 3.93
C LYS A 97 -13.62 19.32 3.89
N LYS A 98 -12.95 19.28 2.73
CA LYS A 98 -11.70 18.54 2.57
C LYS A 98 -10.55 19.34 3.19
N LEU A 99 -9.71 18.69 3.98
CA LEU A 99 -8.50 19.30 4.57
C LEU A 99 -7.27 18.82 3.81
N GLU A 100 -6.50 19.77 3.27
CA GLU A 100 -5.26 19.54 2.53
C GLU A 100 -4.09 20.05 3.38
N VAL A 101 -3.19 19.14 3.76
CA VAL A 101 -2.00 19.42 4.57
C VAL A 101 -0.77 19.34 3.66
N THR A 102 -0.02 20.44 3.57
CA THR A 102 1.27 20.50 2.85
C THR A 102 2.38 20.78 3.84
N ILE A 103 3.45 20.00 3.79
CA ILE A 103 4.65 20.19 4.61
C ILE A 103 5.81 20.45 3.66
N ASP A 104 6.46 21.60 3.81
CA ASP A 104 7.63 21.98 3.02
C ASP A 104 8.71 22.63 3.90
N GLN A 105 9.77 23.14 3.26
CA GLN A 105 10.86 23.84 3.95
C GLN A 105 10.45 25.14 4.67
N ASN A 106 9.29 25.70 4.34
CA ASN A 106 8.72 26.89 4.97
C ASN A 106 7.78 26.55 6.14
N GLY A 107 7.48 25.28 6.36
CA GLY A 107 6.70 24.79 7.50
C GLY A 107 5.48 23.98 7.09
N ILE A 108 4.39 24.14 7.85
CA ILE A 108 3.14 23.38 7.69
C ILE A 108 2.05 24.33 7.21
N HIS A 109 1.41 23.97 6.10
CA HIS A 109 0.32 24.73 5.50
C HIS A 109 -0.96 23.89 5.50
N LEU A 110 -2.04 24.46 6.01
CA LEU A 110 -3.37 23.86 6.08
C LEU A 110 -4.32 24.62 5.15
N GLN A 111 -4.97 23.92 4.23
CA GLN A 111 -5.95 24.49 3.32
C GLN A 111 -7.24 23.69 3.39
N THR A 112 -8.39 24.37 3.34
CA THR A 112 -9.69 23.69 3.26
C THR A 112 -10.33 23.95 1.91
N ARG A 113 -10.99 22.94 1.35
CA ARG A 113 -11.77 23.06 0.11
C ARG A 113 -13.15 22.46 0.33
N GLU A 114 -14.14 22.99 -0.39
CA GLU A 114 -15.47 22.38 -0.43
C GLU A 114 -15.37 20.95 -0.99
N LYS A 115 -16.01 20.00 -0.30
CA LYS A 115 -16.08 18.60 -0.74
C LYS A 115 -17.08 18.55 -1.90
N ARG A 116 -16.58 18.53 -3.15
CA ARG A 116 -17.44 18.37 -4.33
C ARG A 116 -18.05 16.96 -4.28
N CYS A 117 -19.36 16.89 -4.12
CA CYS A 117 -20.18 15.69 -4.23
C CYS A 117 -20.08 15.06 -5.63
#